data_AF-A0A9Q0AV44-F1
#
_entry.id   AF-A0A9Q0AV44-F1
#
_cell.length_a   1.000
_cell.length_b   1.000
_cell.length_c   1.000
_cell.angle_alpha   90.00
_cell.angle_beta   90.00
_cell.angle_gamma   90.00
#
_symmetry.space_group_name_H-M   'P 1'
#
loop_
_entity.id
_entity.type
_entity.pdbx_description
1 polymer ?
#
loop_
_entity_poly.entity_id
_entity_poly.type
_entity_poly.pdbx_seq_one_letter_code
_entity_poly.pdbx_strand_id
1 'polypeptide(L)'
;MTRALPSGLLPRLGVSPAAPRLALRPTQLLPATRRSWTDLRSKKPRPEPRPHRGLVPERILPSTAPAAKPPRDAAPGPKAQLLRLGLGLPAHVKRLHGVDLKPNPCNVAAFASAQHCVDLRAVKYLDDVVHPFAQSVVDRFAAAHQTAPLWWSVNAFGDGTPFVINTAERLLSRAVRLALEAAGYDRDGRALDGRGPAAQPDIYGTLRVTCAQPVILCQKKFEAEIAPIGVAVVQAAIANLQAQQRAAPRHAQGAAKMPQARRAPGAAGLGSPRMSSDEWSERGQYRSSKARNEKAAPRDGHRDSAQPNRSAGRPPSGSRSILRGTKDRAK
;
A
#
# COMPACT_ATOMS: atom_id res chain seq x y z
N MET A 1 -69.36 -3.73 9.33
CA MET A 1 -68.84 -5.03 9.81
C MET A 1 -67.44 -4.83 10.35
N THR A 2 -67.34 -4.52 11.63
CA THR A 2 -66.11 -4.09 12.33
C THR A 2 -65.57 -5.30 13.11
N ARG A 3 -64.45 -5.88 12.67
CA ARG A 3 -63.78 -6.98 13.35
C ARG A 3 -62.75 -6.41 14.34
N ALA A 4 -63.06 -6.54 15.63
CA ALA A 4 -62.14 -6.31 16.74
C ALA A 4 -61.10 -7.43 16.78
N LEU A 5 -59.83 -7.06 16.97
CA LEU A 5 -58.72 -7.97 17.22
C LEU A 5 -58.45 -8.06 18.74
N PRO A 6 -58.12 -9.25 19.28
CA PRO A 6 -57.87 -9.42 20.71
C PRO A 6 -56.46 -9.01 21.11
N SER A 7 -56.39 -8.20 22.16
CA SER A 7 -55.17 -7.84 22.88
C SER A 7 -54.58 -9.05 23.61
N GLY A 8 -53.52 -9.63 23.04
CA GLY A 8 -52.75 -10.73 23.62
C GLY A 8 -51.53 -10.23 24.40
N LEU A 9 -51.68 -10.22 25.73
CA LEU A 9 -50.69 -10.58 26.78
C LEU A 9 -49.20 -10.59 26.39
N LEU A 10 -48.45 -9.59 26.87
CA LEU A 10 -46.99 -9.63 26.94
C LEU A 10 -46.53 -10.32 28.24
N PRO A 11 -45.55 -11.23 28.20
CA PRO A 11 -44.98 -11.84 29.38
C PRO A 11 -44.04 -10.89 30.13
N ARG A 12 -44.21 -10.86 31.46
CA ARG A 12 -43.34 -10.17 32.42
C ARG A 12 -41.89 -10.63 32.27
N LEU A 13 -41.00 -9.67 32.01
CA LEU A 13 -39.56 -9.85 32.15
C LEU A 13 -39.21 -10.07 33.63
N GLY A 14 -38.73 -11.27 33.94
CA GLY A 14 -38.16 -11.62 35.24
C GLY A 14 -36.86 -10.87 35.46
N VAL A 15 -36.84 -10.07 36.51
CA VAL A 15 -35.65 -9.42 37.06
C VAL A 15 -34.79 -10.50 37.72
N SER A 16 -33.61 -10.78 37.14
CA SER A 16 -32.61 -11.67 37.75
C SER A 16 -31.75 -10.89 38.73
N PRO A 17 -31.66 -11.27 40.02
CA PRO A 17 -30.80 -10.60 40.98
C PRO A 17 -29.39 -11.20 41.02
N ALA A 18 -28.44 -10.32 41.34
CA ALA A 18 -27.18 -10.58 42.02
C ALA A 18 -26.11 -11.45 41.30
N ALA A 19 -25.24 -10.76 40.55
CA ALA A 19 -23.87 -11.23 40.34
C ALA A 19 -22.97 -10.78 41.52
N PRO A 20 -22.08 -11.64 42.04
CA PRO A 20 -21.22 -11.30 43.17
C PRO A 20 -20.12 -10.30 42.76
N ARG A 21 -20.05 -9.19 43.51
CA ARG A 21 -18.95 -8.21 43.44
C ARG A 21 -17.66 -8.87 43.92
N LEU A 22 -16.80 -9.27 42.99
CA LEU A 22 -15.40 -9.54 43.27
C LEU A 22 -14.71 -8.20 43.56
N ALA A 23 -14.39 -7.99 44.85
CA ALA A 23 -13.57 -6.89 45.31
C ALA A 23 -12.15 -7.03 44.74
N LEU A 24 -11.87 -6.27 43.68
CA LEU A 24 -10.51 -6.08 43.18
C LEU A 24 -9.73 -5.23 44.20
N ARG A 25 -8.64 -5.81 44.70
CA ARG A 25 -7.68 -5.14 45.57
C ARG A 25 -7.12 -3.89 44.88
N PRO A 26 -6.96 -2.76 45.61
CA PRO A 26 -6.27 -1.60 45.08
C PRO A 26 -4.77 -1.92 44.92
N THR A 27 -4.34 -2.13 43.68
CA THR A 27 -2.92 -2.14 43.32
C THR A 27 -2.38 -0.72 43.53
N GLN A 28 -1.50 -0.56 44.51
CA GLN A 28 -0.81 0.70 44.76
C GLN A 28 0.00 1.09 43.51
N LEU A 29 -0.39 2.22 42.91
CA LEU A 29 0.34 2.87 41.84
C LEU A 29 1.59 3.52 42.43
N LEU A 30 2.76 3.00 42.06
CA LEU A 30 4.04 3.66 42.27
C LEU A 30 4.06 4.99 41.47
N PRO A 31 4.61 6.08 42.03
CA PRO A 31 4.69 7.36 41.34
C PRO A 31 5.67 7.28 40.16
N ALA A 32 5.14 7.41 38.94
CA ALA A 32 5.93 7.58 37.74
C ALA A 32 6.69 8.91 37.82
N THR A 33 8.01 8.84 37.94
CA THR A 33 8.89 10.00 37.87
C THR A 33 8.80 10.63 36.48
N ARG A 34 8.19 11.81 36.44
CA ARG A 34 8.10 12.71 35.28
C ARG A 34 9.52 13.20 34.94
N ARG A 35 10.23 12.49 34.07
CA ARG A 35 11.45 13.03 33.43
C ARG A 35 11.03 13.93 32.28
N SER A 36 11.17 15.24 32.48
CA SER A 36 11.00 16.24 31.44
C SER A 36 11.99 16.00 30.29
N TRP A 37 11.45 15.79 29.10
CA TRP A 37 12.18 15.66 27.83
C TRP A 37 12.40 17.01 27.14
N THR A 38 12.68 18.05 27.92
CA THR A 38 12.98 19.40 27.42
C THR A 38 14.41 19.73 27.79
N ASP A 39 15.39 19.37 26.95
CA ASP A 39 16.65 20.13 26.75
C ASP A 39 17.72 19.40 25.92
N LEU A 40 17.37 18.89 24.75
CA LEU A 40 18.38 18.45 23.76
C LEU A 40 18.06 19.00 22.37
N ARG A 41 17.88 20.33 22.26
CA ARG A 41 18.09 21.05 21.00
C ARG A 41 19.55 21.46 20.88
N SER A 42 20.42 20.46 20.72
CA SER A 42 21.80 20.68 20.30
C SER A 42 21.79 21.25 18.88
N LYS A 43 22.33 22.46 18.75
CA LYS A 43 22.61 23.18 17.50
C LYS A 43 23.27 22.23 16.49
N LYS A 44 22.55 21.86 15.43
CA LYS A 44 23.18 21.20 14.27
C LYS A 44 24.11 22.21 13.60
N PRO A 45 25.40 21.88 13.37
CA PRO A 45 26.30 22.74 12.63
C PRO A 45 25.79 22.93 11.20
N ARG A 46 25.84 24.19 10.75
CA ARG A 46 25.46 24.64 9.42
C ARG A 46 26.34 23.89 8.40
N PRO A 47 25.76 23.19 7.40
CA PRO A 47 26.55 22.48 6.41
C PRO A 47 27.37 23.49 5.59
N GLU A 48 28.67 23.24 5.49
CA GLU A 48 29.58 24.05 4.68
C GLU A 48 29.19 24.06 3.20
N PRO A 49 29.45 25.18 2.50
CA PRO A 49 29.21 25.30 1.06
C PRO A 49 30.08 24.29 0.31
N ARG A 50 29.44 23.38 -0.42
CA ARG A 50 30.15 22.43 -1.28
C ARG A 50 30.93 23.19 -2.36
N PRO A 51 32.20 22.86 -2.60
CA PRO A 51 32.97 23.45 -3.69
C PRO A 51 32.29 23.12 -5.02
N HIS A 52 32.22 24.13 -5.89
CA HIS A 52 31.64 24.05 -7.23
C HIS A 52 32.27 22.89 -8.00
N ARG A 53 31.45 21.88 -8.29
CA ARG A 53 31.80 20.71 -9.10
C ARG A 53 32.13 21.23 -10.50
N GLY A 54 33.42 21.15 -10.87
CA GLY A 54 33.92 21.56 -12.16
C GLY A 54 33.10 20.97 -13.30
N LEU A 55 32.81 21.81 -14.29
CA LEU A 55 32.18 21.48 -15.55
C LEU A 55 32.93 20.30 -16.18
N VAL A 56 32.33 19.11 -16.12
CA VAL A 56 32.78 17.97 -16.90
C VAL A 56 32.37 18.26 -18.34
N PRO A 57 33.31 18.25 -19.31
CA PRO A 57 32.98 18.50 -20.71
C PRO A 57 31.91 17.51 -21.17
N GLU A 58 30.81 18.04 -21.72
CA GLU A 58 29.76 17.27 -22.35
C GLU A 58 30.38 16.36 -23.41
N ARG A 59 30.49 15.07 -23.10
CA ARG A 59 30.68 14.03 -24.10
C ARG A 59 29.43 14.04 -24.97
N ILE A 60 29.56 14.59 -26.17
CA ILE A 60 28.59 14.50 -27.26
C ILE A 60 28.31 13.01 -27.47
N LEU A 61 27.18 12.52 -26.95
CA LEU A 61 26.72 11.16 -27.21
C LEU A 61 26.27 11.10 -28.67
N PRO A 62 26.68 10.06 -29.43
CA PRO A 62 26.28 9.92 -30.81
C PRO A 62 24.76 9.86 -30.90
N SER A 63 24.21 10.72 -31.76
CA SER A 63 22.80 10.80 -32.11
C SER A 63 22.28 9.40 -32.44
N THR A 64 21.46 8.85 -31.55
CA THR A 64 20.85 7.53 -31.73
C THR A 64 19.94 7.58 -32.95
N ALA A 65 20.31 6.82 -33.98
CA ALA A 65 19.50 6.61 -35.17
C ALA A 65 18.06 6.24 -34.77
N PRO A 66 17.03 6.68 -35.53
CA PRO A 66 15.64 6.43 -35.22
C PRO A 66 15.40 4.93 -35.09
N ALA A 67 14.95 4.50 -33.91
CA ALA A 67 14.71 3.10 -33.60
C ALA A 67 13.85 2.46 -34.68
N ALA A 68 14.40 1.46 -35.36
CA ALA A 68 13.69 0.68 -36.37
C ALA A 68 12.37 0.17 -35.78
N LYS A 69 11.27 0.35 -36.51
CA LYS A 69 9.95 -0.13 -36.08
C LYS A 69 10.06 -1.62 -35.72
N PRO A 70 9.60 -2.04 -34.53
CA PRO A 70 9.67 -3.44 -34.15
C PRO A 70 8.89 -4.29 -35.16
N PRO A 71 9.37 -5.52 -35.45
CA PRO A 71 8.71 -6.44 -36.37
C PRO A 71 7.27 -6.70 -35.91
N ARG A 72 6.35 -6.77 -36.88
CA ARG A 72 4.89 -6.84 -36.67
C ARG A 72 4.43 -8.08 -35.89
N ASP A 73 5.30 -9.09 -35.78
CA ASP A 73 5.04 -10.37 -35.12
C ASP A 73 5.65 -10.50 -33.72
N ALA A 74 6.19 -9.41 -33.16
CA ALA A 74 6.70 -9.42 -31.80
C ALA A 74 5.59 -9.77 -30.80
N ALA A 75 5.87 -10.72 -29.91
CA ALA A 75 4.94 -11.10 -28.84
C ALA A 75 4.47 -9.85 -28.08
N PRO A 76 3.17 -9.78 -27.70
CA PRO A 76 2.65 -8.64 -26.98
C PRO A 76 3.45 -8.42 -25.69
N GLY A 77 3.86 -7.18 -25.45
CA GLY A 77 4.57 -6.81 -24.23
C GLY A 77 3.75 -7.17 -22.97
N PRO A 78 4.40 -7.34 -21.80
CA PRO A 78 3.74 -7.77 -20.56
C PRO A 78 2.52 -6.92 -20.18
N LYS A 79 2.60 -5.61 -20.40
CA LYS A 79 1.49 -4.67 -20.22
C LYS A 79 0.30 -4.97 -21.14
N ALA A 80 0.55 -5.27 -22.41
CA ALA A 80 -0.49 -5.63 -23.36
C ALA A 80 -1.14 -6.98 -23.01
N GLN A 81 -0.37 -7.92 -22.46
CA GLN A 81 -0.92 -9.19 -21.96
C GLN A 81 -1.91 -8.97 -20.81
N LEU A 82 -1.59 -8.11 -19.84
CA LEU A 82 -2.50 -7.78 -18.73
C LEU A 82 -3.81 -7.14 -19.22
N LEU A 83 -3.72 -6.21 -20.17
CA LEU A 83 -4.90 -5.60 -20.78
C LEU A 83 -5.76 -6.64 -21.52
N ARG A 84 -5.15 -7.62 -22.19
CA ARG A 84 -5.87 -8.74 -22.82
C ARG A 84 -6.58 -9.64 -21.80
N LEU A 85 -6.03 -9.77 -20.59
CA LEU A 85 -6.69 -10.46 -19.47
C LEU A 85 -7.82 -9.65 -18.84
N GLY A 86 -8.10 -8.43 -19.31
CA GLY A 86 -9.10 -7.53 -18.73
C GLY A 86 -8.64 -6.83 -17.46
N LEU A 87 -7.34 -6.86 -17.15
CA LEU A 87 -6.77 -6.20 -15.98
C LEU A 87 -6.48 -4.73 -16.25
N GLY A 88 -6.94 -3.87 -15.36
CA GLY A 88 -6.71 -2.44 -15.40
C GLY A 88 -5.31 -2.04 -14.91
N LEU A 89 -4.87 -0.87 -15.36
CA LEU A 89 -3.69 -0.18 -14.82
C LEU A 89 -4.06 0.66 -13.59
N PRO A 90 -3.12 1.04 -12.70
CA PRO A 90 -3.37 1.92 -11.56
C PRO A 90 -4.16 3.20 -11.88
N ALA A 91 -4.00 3.76 -13.07
CA ALA A 91 -4.70 4.96 -13.51
C ALA A 91 -6.23 4.79 -13.61
N HIS A 92 -6.74 3.55 -13.68
CA HIS A 92 -8.17 3.27 -13.73
C HIS A 92 -8.84 3.32 -12.35
N VAL A 93 -8.07 3.30 -11.26
CA VAL A 93 -8.61 3.38 -9.91
C VAL A 93 -9.00 4.83 -9.62
N LYS A 94 -10.29 5.07 -9.35
CA LYS A 94 -10.83 6.40 -9.11
C LYS A 94 -10.98 6.66 -7.63
N ARG A 95 -10.78 7.90 -7.19
CA ARG A 95 -11.00 8.29 -5.79
C ARG A 95 -12.47 8.08 -5.42
N LEU A 96 -12.72 7.45 -4.28
CA LEU A 96 -14.06 7.30 -3.73
C LEU A 96 -14.50 8.63 -3.13
N HIS A 97 -15.50 9.25 -3.77
CA HIS A 97 -16.22 10.39 -3.22
C HIS A 97 -17.21 9.88 -2.18
N GLY A 98 -17.21 10.46 -0.97
CA GLY A 98 -18.08 10.01 0.13
C GLY A 98 -17.36 9.32 1.28
N VAL A 99 -16.06 8.98 1.14
CA VAL A 99 -15.18 8.71 2.30
C VAL A 99 -14.73 10.06 2.88
N ASP A 100 -15.69 10.95 3.12
CA ASP A 100 -15.47 12.20 3.84
C ASP A 100 -15.50 11.84 5.33
N LEU A 101 -14.38 11.30 5.82
CA LEU A 101 -14.10 11.28 7.25
C LEU A 101 -14.03 12.75 7.66
N LYS A 102 -15.10 13.36 8.13
CA LYS A 102 -15.05 14.74 8.62
C LYS A 102 -15.06 14.68 10.15
N PRO A 103 -13.96 15.11 10.83
CA PRO A 103 -12.65 15.50 10.29
C PRO A 103 -11.79 14.30 9.82
N ASN A 104 -10.90 14.50 8.82
CA ASN A 104 -9.98 13.46 8.30
C ASN A 104 -8.55 13.74 8.79
N PRO A 105 -8.26 13.54 10.09
CA PRO A 105 -7.00 13.97 10.68
C PRO A 105 -5.79 13.19 10.16
N CYS A 106 -6.00 12.02 9.54
CA CYS A 106 -4.92 11.16 9.05
C CYS A 106 -4.73 11.23 7.53
N ASN A 107 -5.49 12.12 6.86
CA ASN A 107 -5.55 12.25 5.40
C ASN A 107 -5.62 10.88 4.70
N VAL A 108 -6.60 10.07 5.14
CA VAL A 108 -6.88 8.77 4.54
C VAL A 108 -7.73 8.99 3.31
N ALA A 109 -7.30 8.44 2.18
CA ALA A 109 -8.06 8.43 0.93
C ALA A 109 -8.29 6.99 0.48
N ALA A 110 -9.47 6.73 -0.07
CA ALA A 110 -9.78 5.45 -0.68
C ALA A 110 -10.03 5.63 -2.17
N PHE A 111 -9.66 4.63 -2.95
CA PHE A 111 -9.81 4.58 -4.39
C PHE A 111 -10.41 3.24 -4.76
N ALA A 112 -11.34 3.20 -5.72
CA ALA A 112 -11.91 1.96 -6.20
C ALA A 112 -12.04 1.92 -7.73
N SER A 113 -12.10 0.71 -8.27
CA SER A 113 -12.42 0.41 -9.66
C SER A 113 -13.17 -0.91 -9.73
N ALA A 114 -14.22 -0.99 -10.54
CA ALA A 114 -14.90 -2.25 -10.85
C ALA A 114 -14.00 -3.25 -11.60
N GLN A 115 -12.90 -2.81 -12.19
CA GLN A 115 -11.90 -3.69 -12.80
C GLN A 115 -10.78 -4.01 -11.82
N HIS A 116 -10.26 -5.23 -11.88
CA HIS A 116 -9.03 -5.59 -11.16
C HIS A 116 -7.84 -4.80 -11.70
N CYS A 117 -7.24 -3.97 -10.86
CA CYS A 117 -6.16 -3.08 -11.24
C CYS A 117 -4.84 -3.49 -10.59
N VAL A 118 -3.83 -3.70 -11.43
CA VAL A 118 -2.46 -4.09 -11.04
C VAL A 118 -1.84 -3.07 -10.10
N ASP A 119 -1.19 -3.51 -9.04
CA ASP A 119 -0.59 -2.63 -8.02
C ASP A 119 0.43 -1.64 -8.58
N LEU A 120 0.48 -0.43 -7.99
CA LEU A 120 1.43 0.61 -8.40
C LEU A 120 2.88 0.13 -8.30
N ARG A 121 3.20 -0.66 -7.27
CA ARG A 121 4.53 -1.25 -7.06
C ARG A 121 4.92 -2.26 -8.15
N ALA A 122 3.94 -2.84 -8.84
CA ALA A 122 4.17 -3.85 -9.87
C ALA A 122 4.41 -3.23 -11.25
N VAL A 123 3.97 -1.98 -11.48
CA VAL A 123 4.09 -1.30 -12.79
C VAL A 123 5.54 -1.20 -13.27
N LYS A 124 6.50 -1.03 -12.36
CA LYS A 124 7.94 -0.97 -12.72
C LYS A 124 8.48 -2.26 -13.38
N TYR A 125 7.80 -3.40 -13.21
CA TYR A 125 8.16 -4.66 -13.86
C TYR A 125 7.48 -4.84 -15.22
N LEU A 126 6.52 -3.97 -15.54
CA LEU A 126 5.66 -4.04 -16.73
C LEU A 126 5.99 -2.94 -17.73
N ASP A 127 7.11 -2.25 -17.51
CA ASP A 127 7.63 -1.25 -18.44
C ASP A 127 8.12 -1.92 -19.73
N ASP A 128 8.31 -1.12 -20.79
CA ASP A 128 8.66 -1.63 -22.12
C ASP A 128 10.09 -2.21 -22.16
N VAL A 129 10.93 -1.84 -21.19
CA VAL A 129 12.23 -2.49 -20.97
C VAL A 129 11.99 -3.87 -20.38
N VAL A 130 12.40 -4.91 -21.10
CA VAL A 130 12.20 -6.33 -20.73
C VAL A 130 12.79 -6.62 -19.35
N HIS A 131 11.95 -6.53 -18.32
CA HIS A 131 12.33 -6.90 -16.97
C HIS A 131 12.30 -8.43 -16.87
N PRO A 132 13.34 -9.10 -16.34
CA PRO A 132 13.37 -10.57 -16.21
C PRO A 132 12.26 -11.18 -15.34
N PHE A 133 11.50 -10.37 -14.61
CA PHE A 133 10.39 -10.80 -13.75
C PHE A 133 9.02 -10.37 -14.28
N ALA A 134 8.96 -9.74 -15.46
CA ALA A 134 7.70 -9.24 -16.01
C ALA A 134 6.68 -10.37 -16.17
N GLN A 135 7.09 -11.50 -16.74
CA GLN A 135 6.21 -12.65 -16.93
C GLN A 135 5.69 -13.20 -15.59
N SER A 136 6.57 -13.38 -14.60
CA SER A 136 6.16 -13.84 -13.27
C SER A 136 5.17 -12.89 -12.58
N VAL A 137 5.24 -11.58 -12.88
CA VAL A 137 4.26 -10.60 -12.41
C VAL A 137 2.93 -10.78 -13.14
N VAL A 138 2.95 -10.96 -14.46
CA VAL A 138 1.75 -11.25 -15.26
C VAL A 138 1.05 -12.52 -14.77
N ASP A 139 1.77 -13.61 -14.61
CA ASP A 139 1.24 -14.91 -14.18
C ASP A 139 0.61 -14.81 -12.78
N ARG A 140 1.24 -14.05 -11.87
CA ARG A 140 0.70 -13.80 -10.52
C ARG A 140 -0.65 -13.09 -10.57
N PHE A 141 -0.78 -12.03 -11.36
CA PHE A 141 -2.03 -11.30 -11.48
C PHE A 141 -3.10 -12.11 -12.23
N ALA A 142 -2.71 -12.90 -13.22
CA ALA A 142 -3.60 -13.83 -13.90
C ALA A 142 -4.19 -14.88 -12.93
N ALA A 143 -3.35 -15.47 -12.07
CA ALA A 143 -3.79 -16.40 -11.04
C ALA A 143 -4.69 -15.71 -10.00
N ALA A 144 -4.30 -14.53 -9.51
CA ALA A 144 -5.08 -13.77 -8.53
C ALA A 144 -6.46 -13.37 -9.06
N HIS A 145 -6.57 -13.07 -10.36
CA HIS A 145 -7.82 -12.67 -11.03
C HIS A 145 -8.87 -13.77 -10.97
N GLN A 146 -8.43 -15.03 -11.00
CA GLN A 146 -9.29 -16.19 -10.90
C GLN A 146 -9.63 -16.57 -9.46
N THR A 147 -8.85 -16.13 -8.46
CA THR A 147 -9.03 -16.61 -7.08
C THR A 147 -9.71 -15.61 -6.16
N ALA A 148 -9.54 -14.31 -6.37
CA ALA A 148 -9.97 -13.28 -5.44
C ALA A 148 -10.88 -12.26 -6.15
N PRO A 149 -12.18 -12.19 -5.81
CA PRO A 149 -13.08 -11.23 -6.44
C PRO A 149 -12.75 -9.78 -6.06
N LEU A 150 -12.28 -9.52 -4.84
CA LEU A 150 -11.79 -8.20 -4.43
C LEU A 150 -10.27 -8.22 -4.27
N TRP A 151 -9.59 -7.34 -5.00
CA TRP A 151 -8.19 -7.02 -4.73
C TRP A 151 -8.12 -5.77 -3.89
N TRP A 152 -7.44 -5.81 -2.75
CA TRP A 152 -7.23 -4.60 -1.99
C TRP A 152 -5.83 -4.46 -1.44
N SER A 153 -5.42 -3.22 -1.25
CA SER A 153 -4.12 -2.88 -0.69
C SER A 153 -4.22 -1.60 0.13
N VAL A 154 -3.36 -1.53 1.15
CA VAL A 154 -3.16 -0.35 1.98
C VAL A 154 -1.74 0.13 1.78
N ASN A 155 -1.57 1.42 1.53
CA ASN A 155 -0.26 2.05 1.46
C ASN A 155 -0.23 3.26 2.39
N ALA A 156 0.83 3.38 3.18
CA ALA A 156 1.10 4.61 3.91
C ALA A 156 2.33 5.29 3.34
N PHE A 157 2.30 6.61 3.25
CA PHE A 157 3.41 7.44 2.81
C PHE A 157 3.44 8.74 3.60
N GLY A 158 4.54 9.46 3.52
CA GLY A 158 4.74 10.74 4.22
C GLY A 158 5.85 10.67 5.25
N ASP A 159 5.86 11.66 6.15
CA ASP A 159 6.90 11.82 7.14
C ASP A 159 6.74 10.79 8.25
N GLY A 160 7.73 9.90 8.39
CA GLY A 160 7.75 8.87 9.40
C GLY A 160 8.92 7.91 9.19
N THR A 161 9.36 7.25 10.27
CA THR A 161 10.32 6.15 10.10
C THR A 161 9.63 4.98 9.40
N PRO A 162 10.37 4.11 8.68
CA PRO A 162 9.77 2.92 8.05
C PRO A 162 8.94 2.06 9.01
N PHE A 163 9.32 2.02 10.29
CA PHE A 163 8.56 1.35 11.34
C PHE A 163 7.17 1.96 11.55
N VAL A 164 7.07 3.30 11.59
CA VAL A 164 5.80 4.02 11.75
C VAL A 164 4.90 3.81 10.52
N ILE A 165 5.49 3.87 9.31
CA ILE A 165 4.78 3.63 8.06
C ILE A 165 4.18 2.21 8.04
N ASN A 166 4.99 1.18 8.32
CA ASN A 166 4.53 -0.20 8.34
C ASN A 166 3.49 -0.45 9.45
N THR A 167 3.64 0.21 10.60
CA THR A 167 2.64 0.13 11.68
C THR A 167 1.31 0.74 11.26
N ALA A 168 1.33 1.91 10.60
CA ALA A 168 0.13 2.55 10.07
C ALA A 168 -0.56 1.69 9.00
N GLU A 169 0.20 1.09 8.08
CA GLU A 169 -0.33 0.13 7.10
C GLU A 169 -1.01 -1.05 7.79
N ARG A 170 -0.36 -1.66 8.79
CA ARG A 170 -0.94 -2.79 9.56
C ARG A 170 -2.23 -2.41 10.29
N LEU A 171 -2.29 -1.23 10.91
CA LEU A 171 -3.48 -0.76 11.61
C LEU A 171 -4.65 -0.54 10.64
N LEU A 172 -4.40 0.12 9.50
CA LEU A 172 -5.43 0.32 8.48
C LEU A 172 -5.87 -0.99 7.82
N SER A 173 -4.94 -1.89 7.51
CA SER A 173 -5.28 -3.22 6.97
C SER A 173 -6.14 -4.03 7.94
N ARG A 174 -5.84 -3.96 9.25
CA ARG A 174 -6.69 -4.58 10.28
C ARG A 174 -8.08 -3.96 10.29
N ALA A 175 -8.19 -2.63 10.24
CA ALA A 175 -9.48 -1.94 10.26
C ALA A 175 -10.34 -2.27 9.03
N VAL A 176 -9.76 -2.30 7.83
CA VAL A 176 -10.45 -2.70 6.58
C VAL A 176 -10.93 -4.15 6.67
N ARG A 177 -10.10 -5.07 7.17
CA ARG A 177 -10.46 -6.48 7.34
C ARG A 177 -11.64 -6.66 8.29
N LEU A 178 -11.58 -6.04 9.48
CA LEU A 178 -12.68 -6.09 10.45
C LEU A 178 -13.97 -5.49 9.88
N ALA A 179 -13.86 -4.42 9.08
CA ALA A 179 -15.01 -3.81 8.42
C ALA A 179 -15.62 -4.70 7.32
N LEU A 180 -14.80 -5.41 6.53
CA LEU A 180 -15.28 -6.40 5.56
C LEU A 180 -16.00 -7.56 6.26
N GLU A 181 -15.40 -8.12 7.32
CA GLU A 181 -15.99 -9.20 8.11
C GLU A 181 -17.32 -8.78 8.76
N ALA A 182 -17.38 -7.57 9.31
CA ALA A 182 -18.60 -6.99 9.87
C ALA A 182 -19.68 -6.73 8.81
N ALA A 183 -19.28 -6.44 7.58
CA ALA A 183 -20.17 -6.29 6.43
C ALA A 183 -20.60 -7.63 5.81
N GLY A 184 -20.13 -8.77 6.33
CA GLY A 184 -20.50 -10.10 5.83
C GLY A 184 -19.62 -10.63 4.71
N TYR A 185 -18.40 -10.12 4.57
CA TYR A 185 -17.44 -10.57 3.54
C TYR A 185 -16.18 -11.17 4.14
N ASP A 186 -15.56 -12.09 3.40
CA ASP A 186 -14.21 -12.54 3.72
C ASP A 186 -13.15 -11.51 3.31
N ARG A 187 -11.89 -11.82 3.60
CA ARG A 187 -10.74 -10.94 3.25
C ARG A 187 -10.58 -10.72 1.74
N ASP A 188 -11.12 -11.62 0.92
CA ASP A 188 -10.98 -11.63 -0.54
C ASP A 188 -12.25 -11.05 -1.21
N GLY A 189 -13.20 -10.52 -0.43
CA GLY A 189 -14.44 -9.88 -0.89
C GLY A 189 -15.57 -10.85 -1.26
N ARG A 190 -15.47 -12.13 -0.90
CA ARG A 190 -16.54 -13.12 -1.07
C ARG A 190 -17.57 -12.98 0.04
N ALA A 191 -18.84 -13.12 -0.28
CA ALA A 191 -19.90 -13.12 0.71
C ALA A 191 -19.77 -14.34 1.65
N LEU A 192 -19.92 -14.13 2.96
CA LEU A 192 -19.93 -15.18 3.96
C LEU A 192 -21.35 -15.75 4.08
N ASP A 193 -21.50 -17.03 3.77
CA ASP A 193 -22.77 -17.76 3.89
C ASP A 193 -23.33 -17.59 5.32
N GLY A 194 -24.52 -16.97 5.46
CA GLY A 194 -25.23 -16.83 6.73
C GLY A 194 -24.86 -15.62 7.60
N ARG A 195 -23.91 -14.76 7.20
CA ARG A 195 -23.61 -13.48 7.87
C ARG A 195 -23.91 -12.31 6.93
N GLY A 196 -25.15 -11.85 6.91
CA GLY A 196 -25.55 -10.66 6.14
C GLY A 196 -27.04 -10.65 5.77
N PRO A 197 -27.54 -9.54 5.21
CA PRO A 197 -28.86 -9.53 4.57
C PRO A 197 -28.89 -10.63 3.50
N ALA A 198 -29.94 -11.45 3.51
CA ALA A 198 -30.03 -12.66 2.69
C ALA A 198 -29.64 -12.40 1.21
N ALA A 199 -28.69 -13.20 0.70
CA ALA A 199 -28.18 -13.19 -0.68
C ALA A 199 -27.37 -11.94 -1.11
N GLN A 200 -26.37 -11.52 -0.32
CA GLN A 200 -25.45 -10.49 -0.75
C GLN A 200 -24.44 -11.03 -1.80
N PRO A 201 -24.25 -10.38 -2.97
CA PRO A 201 -23.31 -10.83 -3.99
C PRO A 201 -21.87 -10.53 -3.62
N ASP A 202 -20.92 -11.33 -4.13
CA ASP A 202 -19.48 -11.08 -4.00
C ASP A 202 -19.09 -9.69 -4.50
N ILE A 203 -18.16 -9.03 -3.83
CA ILE A 203 -17.63 -7.73 -4.24
C ILE A 203 -16.51 -7.96 -5.25
N TYR A 204 -16.77 -7.58 -6.50
CA TYR A 204 -15.76 -7.61 -7.55
C TYR A 204 -15.08 -6.25 -7.77
N GLY A 205 -13.74 -6.26 -7.88
CA GLY A 205 -12.95 -5.10 -8.32
C GLY A 205 -11.68 -4.86 -7.50
N THR A 206 -11.17 -3.63 -7.51
CA THR A 206 -10.01 -3.21 -6.74
C THR A 206 -10.32 -2.08 -5.79
N LEU A 207 -9.86 -2.18 -4.54
CA LEU A 207 -9.91 -1.16 -3.51
C LEU A 207 -8.50 -0.80 -3.05
N ARG A 208 -8.14 0.48 -3.08
CA ARG A 208 -6.87 0.97 -2.54
C ARG A 208 -7.11 1.99 -1.45
N VAL A 209 -6.42 1.83 -0.34
CA VAL A 209 -6.47 2.77 0.76
C VAL A 209 -5.09 3.37 0.91
N THR A 210 -5.02 4.69 0.98
CA THR A 210 -3.79 5.43 1.18
C THR A 210 -3.86 6.29 2.42
N CYS A 211 -2.77 6.38 3.18
CA CYS A 211 -2.63 7.31 4.31
C CYS A 211 -1.40 8.20 4.09
N ALA A 212 -1.62 9.52 4.10
CA ALA A 212 -0.53 10.49 3.91
C ALA A 212 0.11 10.96 5.24
N GLN A 213 -0.50 10.65 6.39
CA GLN A 213 -0.03 11.08 7.71
C GLN A 213 0.04 9.91 8.71
N PRO A 214 0.99 8.96 8.51
CA PRO A 214 1.08 7.75 9.32
C PRO A 214 1.43 8.02 10.79
N VAL A 215 2.19 9.09 11.09
CA VAL A 215 2.54 9.48 12.46
C VAL A 215 1.29 9.83 13.27
N ILE A 216 0.36 10.59 12.69
CA ILE A 216 -0.89 10.98 13.36
C ILE A 216 -1.77 9.74 13.55
N LEU A 217 -1.87 8.87 12.53
CA LEU A 217 -2.65 7.65 12.61
C LEU A 217 -2.18 6.72 13.73
N CYS A 218 -0.86 6.54 13.89
CA CYS A 218 -0.28 5.70 14.95
C CYS A 218 -0.49 6.26 16.37
N GLN A 219 -0.83 7.55 16.52
CA GLN A 219 -1.16 8.16 17.81
C GLN A 219 -2.64 8.00 18.19
N LYS A 220 -3.49 7.56 17.24
CA LYS A 220 -4.93 7.42 17.47
C LYS A 220 -5.28 6.09 18.14
N LYS A 221 -6.40 6.08 18.86
CA LYS A 221 -6.95 4.85 19.45
C LYS A 221 -7.61 4.01 18.37
N PHE A 222 -7.26 2.73 18.30
CA PHE A 222 -7.75 1.84 17.25
C PHE A 222 -9.27 1.76 17.21
N GLU A 223 -9.93 1.47 18.33
CA GLU A 223 -11.39 1.23 18.38
C GLU A 223 -12.21 2.50 18.13
N ALA A 224 -11.80 3.62 18.72
CA ALA A 224 -12.57 4.86 18.67
C ALA A 224 -12.35 5.64 17.36
N GLU A 225 -11.17 5.54 16.74
CA GLU A 225 -10.81 6.43 15.62
C GLU A 225 -10.42 5.68 14.35
N ILE A 226 -9.73 4.54 14.43
CA ILE A 226 -9.23 3.84 13.24
C ILE A 226 -10.26 2.83 12.70
N ALA A 227 -10.95 2.10 13.57
CA ALA A 227 -11.97 1.13 13.17
C ALA A 227 -13.14 1.78 12.39
N PRO A 228 -13.68 2.96 12.81
CA PRO A 228 -14.71 3.65 12.04
C PRO A 228 -14.23 4.08 10.64
N ILE A 229 -12.94 4.40 10.48
CA ILE A 229 -12.35 4.70 9.18
C ILE A 229 -12.45 3.49 8.25
N GLY A 230 -12.11 2.30 8.75
CA GLY A 230 -12.26 1.05 8.00
C GLY A 230 -13.70 0.81 7.55
N VAL A 231 -14.67 1.01 8.45
CA VAL A 231 -16.11 0.86 8.15
C VAL A 231 -16.55 1.84 7.06
N ALA A 232 -16.22 3.13 7.19
CA ALA A 232 -16.59 4.14 6.20
C ALA A 232 -15.98 3.85 4.81
N VAL A 233 -14.71 3.43 4.77
CA VAL A 233 -14.02 3.05 3.53
C VAL A 233 -14.71 1.87 2.86
N VAL A 234 -14.99 0.79 3.61
CA VAL A 234 -15.59 -0.43 3.07
C VAL A 234 -17.02 -0.16 2.60
N GLN A 235 -17.83 0.57 3.37
CA GLN A 235 -19.20 0.92 2.98
C GLN A 235 -19.24 1.74 1.68
N ALA A 236 -18.39 2.76 1.56
CA ALA A 236 -18.29 3.56 0.34
C ALA A 236 -17.79 2.73 -0.86
N ALA A 237 -16.82 1.84 -0.62
CA ALA A 237 -16.30 0.95 -1.66
C ALA A 237 -17.36 -0.01 -2.18
N ILE A 238 -18.12 -0.67 -1.28
CA ILE A 238 -19.20 -1.58 -1.64
C ILE A 238 -20.26 -0.84 -2.48
N ALA A 239 -20.73 0.31 -1.99
CA ALA A 239 -21.75 1.09 -2.69
C ALA A 239 -21.27 1.51 -4.10
N ASN A 240 -20.03 1.97 -4.22
CA ASN A 240 -19.46 2.41 -5.51
C ASN A 240 -19.26 1.24 -6.48
N LEU A 241 -18.67 0.13 -6.02
CA LEU A 241 -18.40 -1.05 -6.85
C LEU A 241 -19.69 -1.70 -7.33
N GLN A 242 -20.69 -1.85 -6.45
CA GLN A 242 -22.00 -2.39 -6.84
C GLN A 242 -22.73 -1.48 -7.83
N ALA A 243 -22.66 -0.16 -7.66
CA ALA A 243 -23.23 0.79 -8.62
C ALA A 243 -22.55 0.66 -10.00
N GLN A 244 -21.22 0.57 -10.05
CA GLN A 244 -20.47 0.38 -11.29
C GLN A 244 -20.79 -0.96 -11.97
N GLN A 245 -20.93 -2.04 -11.20
CA GLN A 245 -21.31 -3.36 -11.74
C GLN A 245 -22.72 -3.38 -12.34
N ARG A 246 -23.67 -2.64 -11.74
CA ARG A 246 -25.03 -2.48 -12.26
C ARG A 246 -25.07 -1.63 -13.54
N ALA A 247 -24.21 -0.62 -13.63
CA ALA A 247 -24.11 0.26 -14.79
C ALA A 247 -23.34 -0.35 -15.97
N ALA A 248 -22.49 -1.35 -15.72
CA ALA A 248 -21.70 -1.99 -16.78
C ALA A 248 -22.62 -2.74 -17.77
N PRO A 249 -22.56 -2.46 -19.08
CA PRO A 249 -23.38 -3.14 -20.07
C PRO A 249 -23.08 -4.63 -20.07
N ARG A 250 -24.15 -5.45 -20.10
CA ARG A 250 -24.10 -6.94 -20.00
C ARG A 250 -23.12 -7.59 -20.98
N HIS A 251 -22.78 -6.94 -22.09
CA HIS A 251 -21.79 -7.43 -23.06
C HIS A 251 -20.36 -7.51 -22.51
N ALA A 252 -19.99 -6.70 -21.51
CA ALA A 252 -18.68 -6.81 -20.84
C ALA A 252 -18.67 -7.88 -19.73
N GLN A 253 -19.83 -8.28 -19.22
CA GLN A 253 -19.96 -9.29 -18.17
C GLN A 253 -19.78 -10.74 -18.70
N GLY A 254 -19.81 -10.95 -20.01
CA GLY A 254 -19.59 -12.26 -20.64
C GLY A 254 -18.19 -12.84 -20.38
N ALA A 255 -17.18 -12.00 -20.18
CA ALA A 255 -15.82 -12.43 -19.79
C ALA A 255 -15.63 -12.53 -18.27
N ALA A 256 -16.45 -11.84 -17.48
CA ALA A 256 -16.38 -11.82 -16.01
C ALA A 256 -17.33 -12.82 -15.33
N LYS A 257 -18.13 -13.59 -16.09
CA LYS A 257 -18.69 -14.85 -15.61
C LYS A 257 -17.54 -15.84 -15.42
N MET A 258 -16.75 -15.62 -14.37
CA MET A 258 -16.05 -16.72 -13.74
C MET A 258 -17.10 -17.80 -13.49
N PRO A 259 -16.84 -19.06 -13.86
CA PRO A 259 -17.69 -20.14 -13.43
C PRO A 259 -17.74 -20.03 -11.91
N GLN A 260 -18.91 -19.71 -11.36
CA GLN A 260 -19.22 -20.06 -9.99
C GLN A 260 -19.03 -21.56 -9.96
N ALA A 261 -17.82 -21.99 -9.59
CA ALA A 261 -17.50 -23.38 -9.39
C ALA A 261 -18.54 -23.83 -8.37
N ARG A 262 -19.56 -24.57 -8.85
CA ARG A 262 -20.55 -25.22 -8.01
C ARG A 262 -19.73 -25.95 -6.97
N ARG A 263 -19.69 -25.41 -5.75
CA ARG A 263 -18.98 -26.03 -4.63
C ARG A 263 -19.55 -27.44 -4.53
N ALA A 264 -18.76 -28.43 -4.91
CA ALA A 264 -19.08 -29.81 -4.59
C ALA A 264 -19.09 -29.89 -3.05
N PRO A 265 -20.22 -30.23 -2.42
CA PRO A 265 -20.23 -30.46 -0.98
C PRO A 265 -19.48 -31.75 -0.72
N GLY A 266 -18.24 -31.70 -0.22
CA GLY A 266 -17.55 -32.94 0.17
C GLY A 266 -16.04 -32.96 0.38
N ALA A 267 -15.26 -31.92 0.05
CA ALA A 267 -13.81 -31.99 0.23
C ALA A 267 -13.35 -31.30 1.53
N ALA A 268 -13.54 -32.00 2.65
CA ALA A 268 -12.81 -31.71 3.88
C ALA A 268 -11.40 -32.31 3.76
N GLY A 269 -10.37 -31.48 3.97
CA GLY A 269 -9.01 -31.95 4.27
C GLY A 269 -8.08 -32.09 3.06
N LEU A 270 -7.25 -31.06 2.85
CA LEU A 270 -5.79 -31.14 2.66
C LEU A 270 -5.32 -29.71 2.39
N GLY A 271 -4.86 -29.05 3.45
CA GLY A 271 -4.43 -27.65 3.42
C GLY A 271 -3.12 -27.48 2.69
N SER A 272 -3.17 -27.04 1.42
CA SER A 272 -2.03 -26.34 0.84
C SER A 272 -1.86 -24.98 1.54
N PRO A 273 -0.65 -24.60 1.98
CA PRO A 273 -0.43 -23.28 2.57
C PRO A 273 -0.68 -22.19 1.53
N ARG A 274 -1.89 -21.63 1.54
CA ARG A 274 -2.24 -20.40 0.81
C ARG A 274 -1.50 -19.23 1.44
N MET A 275 -0.29 -18.95 0.98
CA MET A 275 0.39 -17.69 1.29
C MET A 275 -0.41 -16.54 0.67
N SER A 276 -0.94 -15.65 1.50
CA SER A 276 -1.68 -14.47 1.02
C SER A 276 -0.71 -13.44 0.41
N SER A 277 -1.22 -12.58 -0.47
CA SER A 277 -0.45 -11.48 -1.09
C SER A 277 0.27 -10.58 -0.07
N ASP A 278 -0.33 -10.42 1.13
CA ASP A 278 0.26 -9.67 2.25
C ASP A 278 1.52 -10.38 2.80
N GLU A 279 1.51 -11.71 2.89
CA GLU A 279 2.64 -12.48 3.42
C GLU A 279 3.87 -12.41 2.50
N TRP A 280 3.65 -12.25 1.19
CA TRP A 280 4.73 -12.00 0.23
C TRP A 280 5.34 -10.60 0.36
N SER A 281 4.50 -9.57 0.60
CA SER A 281 5.00 -8.22 0.89
C SER A 281 5.78 -8.16 2.21
N GLU A 282 5.32 -8.87 3.24
CA GLU A 282 6.01 -8.94 4.54
C GLU A 282 7.34 -9.71 4.46
N ARG A 283 7.38 -10.89 3.80
CA ARG A 283 8.63 -11.68 3.69
C ARG A 283 9.68 -11.04 2.78
N GLY A 284 9.27 -10.36 1.71
CA GLY A 284 10.19 -9.66 0.80
C GLY A 284 10.91 -8.49 1.48
N GLN A 285 10.20 -7.75 2.35
CA GLN A 285 10.77 -6.61 3.07
C GLN A 285 11.68 -7.04 4.23
N TYR A 286 11.34 -8.11 4.97
CA TYR A 286 12.14 -8.60 6.10
C TYR A 286 13.54 -9.11 5.68
N ARG A 287 13.66 -9.69 4.47
CA ARG A 287 14.97 -10.11 3.92
C ARG A 287 15.87 -8.91 3.55
N SER A 288 15.29 -7.80 3.09
CA SER A 288 16.08 -6.62 2.68
C SER A 288 16.65 -5.84 3.86
N SER A 289 15.99 -5.85 5.03
CA SER A 289 16.48 -5.18 6.24
C SER A 289 17.55 -6.01 6.97
N LYS A 290 17.45 -7.35 6.97
CA LYS A 290 18.49 -8.22 7.56
C LYS A 290 19.80 -8.17 6.75
N ALA A 291 19.73 -8.16 5.42
CA ALA A 291 20.91 -8.09 4.55
C ALA A 291 21.69 -6.76 4.64
N ARG A 292 21.06 -5.66 5.09
CA ARG A 292 21.77 -4.39 5.34
C ARG A 292 22.44 -4.34 6.72
N ASN A 293 21.98 -5.13 7.69
CA ASN A 293 22.50 -5.07 9.06
C ASN A 293 23.73 -5.98 9.26
N GLU A 294 23.90 -7.03 8.45
CA GLU A 294 25.05 -7.95 8.54
C GLU A 294 26.32 -7.44 7.83
N LYS A 295 26.26 -6.35 7.07
CA LYS A 295 27.43 -5.75 6.38
C LYS A 295 28.13 -4.63 7.16
N ALA A 296 27.73 -4.36 8.40
CA ALA A 296 28.30 -3.29 9.23
C ALA A 296 29.05 -3.82 10.47
N ALA A 297 29.97 -4.77 10.27
CA ALA A 297 30.97 -5.12 11.27
C ALA A 297 32.36 -4.66 10.79
N PRO A 298 33.10 -3.84 11.55
CA PRO A 298 34.46 -3.45 11.19
C PRO A 298 35.41 -4.60 11.51
N ARG A 299 36.24 -4.98 10.54
CA ARG A 299 37.46 -5.76 10.79
C ARG A 299 38.60 -4.77 11.01
N ASP A 300 39.02 -4.65 12.27
CA ASP A 300 40.33 -4.13 12.64
C ASP A 300 41.42 -5.13 12.24
N GLY A 301 42.54 -4.62 11.73
CA GLY A 301 43.69 -5.44 11.37
C GLY A 301 44.80 -4.70 10.63
N HIS A 302 45.69 -4.07 11.41
CA HIS A 302 47.06 -3.65 11.11
C HIS A 302 47.78 -4.40 9.96
N ARG A 303 48.49 -3.66 9.09
CA ARG A 303 49.95 -3.86 8.89
C ARG A 303 50.61 -2.73 8.08
N ASP A 304 51.74 -2.30 8.62
CA ASP A 304 52.74 -1.37 8.08
C ASP A 304 53.42 -1.89 6.81
N SER A 305 53.91 -0.98 5.95
CA SER A 305 55.34 -0.83 5.58
C SER A 305 55.55 -0.01 4.30
N ALA A 306 56.36 1.04 4.47
CA ALA A 306 57.21 1.80 3.54
C ALA A 306 57.33 1.40 2.05
N GLN A 307 57.34 2.40 1.15
CA GLN A 307 58.60 2.96 0.63
C GLN A 307 58.44 4.26 -0.20
N PRO A 308 59.51 5.08 -0.32
CA PRO A 308 59.54 6.37 -1.01
C PRO A 308 60.25 6.33 -2.38
N ASN A 309 59.95 7.28 -3.28
CA ASN A 309 60.90 8.00 -4.15
C ASN A 309 60.11 8.92 -5.12
N ARG A 310 60.41 10.23 -5.14
CA ARG A 310 61.27 10.94 -6.13
C ARG A 310 60.75 10.78 -7.57
N SER A 311 60.62 11.79 -8.42
CA SER A 311 61.13 13.15 -8.47
C SER A 311 60.69 13.79 -9.80
N ALA A 312 60.62 15.13 -9.81
CA ALA A 312 60.92 16.03 -10.94
C ALA A 312 60.01 16.06 -12.18
N GLY A 313 59.69 17.28 -12.64
CA GLY A 313 59.30 17.51 -14.04
C GLY A 313 58.44 18.74 -14.35
N ARG A 314 59.01 19.94 -14.17
CA ARG A 314 58.90 21.19 -14.97
C ARG A 314 57.58 21.62 -15.67
N PRO A 315 57.24 22.94 -15.65
CA PRO A 315 56.15 23.55 -16.45
C PRO A 315 56.65 23.94 -17.87
N PRO A 316 55.76 24.32 -18.82
CA PRO A 316 55.59 25.76 -19.05
C PRO A 316 54.22 26.22 -19.63
N SER A 317 54.03 27.55 -19.55
CA SER A 317 53.53 28.42 -20.64
C SER A 317 52.08 28.31 -21.12
N GLY A 318 51.38 29.45 -21.08
CA GLY A 318 50.56 29.88 -22.22
C GLY A 318 49.16 30.39 -21.91
N SER A 319 49.05 31.70 -21.68
CA SER A 319 48.11 32.64 -22.30
C SER A 319 46.67 32.16 -22.63
N ARG A 320 45.66 32.84 -22.05
CA ARG A 320 44.79 33.75 -22.82
C ARG A 320 43.73 34.42 -21.95
N SER A 321 43.74 35.74 -22.05
CA SER A 321 42.73 36.70 -21.65
C SER A 321 41.37 36.37 -22.27
N ILE A 322 40.29 36.38 -21.47
CA ILE A 322 38.93 36.62 -22.00
C ILE A 322 38.22 37.64 -21.10
N LEU A 323 37.72 38.65 -21.80
CA LEU A 323 37.00 39.83 -21.38
C LEU A 323 35.86 39.58 -20.37
N ARG A 324 35.79 40.46 -19.37
CA ARG A 324 34.60 40.73 -18.58
C ARG A 324 33.59 41.46 -19.47
N GLY A 325 32.49 40.78 -19.80
CA GLY A 325 31.28 41.42 -20.30
C GLY A 325 30.32 41.69 -19.14
N THR A 326 30.19 42.95 -18.76
CA THR A 326 29.09 43.47 -17.95
C THR A 326 27.80 43.35 -18.73
N LYS A 327 26.73 42.86 -18.11
CA LYS A 327 25.37 43.14 -18.60
C LYS A 327 24.45 43.39 -17.42
N ASP A 328 24.18 44.68 -17.27
CA ASP A 328 23.13 45.25 -16.45
C ASP A 328 21.78 44.57 -16.71
N ARG A 329 21.06 44.32 -15.63
CA ARG A 329 19.65 43.95 -15.65
C ARG A 329 18.92 44.91 -14.73
N ALA A 330 18.26 45.89 -15.34
CA ALA A 330 17.25 46.72 -14.70
C ALA A 330 16.03 46.82 -15.64
N LYS A 331 14.94 46.16 -15.23
CA LYS A 331 13.55 46.58 -15.38
C LYS A 331 12.72 45.68 -14.47
#